data_AF-A0A4Q2Z289-F1
#
_entry.id   AF-A0A4Q2Z289-F1
#
_cell.length_a   1.000
_cell.length_b   1.000
_cell.length_c   1.000
_cell.angle_alpha   90.00
_cell.angle_beta   90.00
_cell.angle_gamma   90.00
#
_symmetry.space_group_name_H-M   'P 1'
#
loop_
_entity.id
_entity.type
_entity.pdbx_description
1 polymer ?
#
loop_
_entity_poly.entity_id
_entity_poly.type
_entity_poly.pdbx_seq_one_letter_code
_entity_poly.pdbx_strand_id
1 'polypeptide(L)'
;MSMIAVFIGRLFIALIFIVSGINKLIHVSDTSAMIASSGLPGGLAIPVGLFELIAGVCIALGIAVRLWSILLAGFVVATILFFHREFTDPMQAMAAMKNLAIAGGLLCLFGYGHTRWSYDALRQRRRDELATHRAQQHATDAELRAARAEGRAEAVGTPVVVEKRPFWRR
;
A
#
# COMPACT_ATOMS: atom_id res chain seq x y z
N MET A 1 17.64 -2.76 12.29
CA MET A 1 17.31 -3.03 10.87
C MET A 1 17.22 -1.69 10.14
N SER A 2 18.12 -1.45 9.20
CA SER A 2 18.47 -0.14 8.63
C SER A 2 17.35 0.48 7.78
N MET A 3 16.39 1.15 8.43
CA MET A 3 15.28 1.86 7.78
C MET A 3 15.74 2.91 6.77
N ILE A 4 16.91 3.53 7.01
CA ILE A 4 17.53 4.51 6.11
C ILE A 4 17.91 3.85 4.77
N ALA A 5 18.42 2.62 4.79
CA ALA A 5 18.83 1.92 3.56
C ALA A 5 17.63 1.61 2.66
N VAL A 6 16.49 1.22 3.25
CA VAL A 6 15.26 0.95 2.48
C VAL A 6 14.70 2.25 1.88
N PHE A 7 14.74 3.35 2.62
CA PHE A 7 14.29 4.65 2.12
C PHE A 7 15.16 5.13 0.95
N ILE A 8 16.49 5.06 1.09
CA ILE A 8 17.44 5.43 0.03
C ILE A 8 17.26 4.51 -1.20
N GLY A 9 17.15 3.20 -0.99
CA GLY A 9 16.92 2.25 -2.09
C GLY A 9 15.63 2.53 -2.85
N ARG A 10 14.54 2.85 -2.14
CA ARG A 10 13.27 3.26 -2.76
C ARG A 10 13.43 4.54 -3.57
N LEU A 11 14.15 5.53 -3.04
CA LEU A 11 14.38 6.80 -3.71
C LEU A 11 15.19 6.62 -4.99
N PHE A 12 16.24 5.78 -4.97
CA PHE A 12 17.05 5.50 -6.16
C PHE A 12 16.26 4.77 -7.24
N ILE A 13 15.44 3.78 -6.88
CA ILE A 13 14.56 3.11 -7.84
C ILE A 13 13.56 4.11 -8.42
N ALA A 14 12.91 4.92 -7.57
CA ALA A 14 11.95 5.93 -8.02
C ALA A 14 12.58 6.97 -8.95
N LEU A 15 13.79 7.42 -8.66
CA LEU A 15 14.50 8.43 -9.45
C LEU A 15 14.68 7.99 -10.91
N ILE A 16 15.00 6.72 -11.14
CA ILE A 16 15.17 6.17 -12.49
C ILE A 16 13.86 6.33 -13.30
N PHE A 17 12.72 6.00 -12.69
CA PHE A 17 11.41 6.11 -13.36
C PHE A 17 10.96 7.56 -13.54
N ILE A 18 11.24 8.44 -12.57
CA ILE A 18 10.90 9.87 -12.69
C ILE A 18 11.68 10.50 -13.85
N VAL A 19 12.99 10.27 -13.91
CA VAL A 19 13.85 10.80 -14.99
C VAL A 19 13.47 10.18 -16.33
N SER A 20 13.24 8.86 -16.38
CA SER A 20 12.78 8.17 -17.59
C SER A 20 11.44 8.73 -18.10
N GLY A 21 10.46 8.89 -17.21
CA GLY A 21 9.14 9.43 -17.54
C GLY A 21 9.20 10.86 -18.07
N ILE A 22 9.98 11.74 -17.42
CA ILE A 22 10.21 13.11 -17.90
C ILE A 22 10.84 13.11 -19.29
N ASN A 23 11.89 12.32 -19.51
CA ASN A 23 12.56 12.24 -20.80
C ASN A 23 11.60 11.78 -21.92
N LYS A 24 10.73 10.80 -21.64
CA LYS A 24 9.71 10.35 -22.60
C LYS A 24 8.64 11.39 -22.91
N LEU A 25 8.33 12.26 -21.94
CA LEU A 25 7.37 13.35 -22.11
C LEU A 25 7.97 14.59 -22.80
N ILE A 26 9.28 14.79 -22.72
CA ILE A 26 10.00 15.83 -23.47
C ILE A 26 10.23 15.36 -24.91
N HIS A 27 10.68 14.12 -25.08
CA HIS A 27 11.01 13.51 -26.38
C HIS A 27 9.91 12.55 -26.84
N VAL A 28 8.68 13.07 -26.94
CA VAL A 28 7.51 12.26 -27.35
C VAL A 28 7.67 11.75 -28.78
N SER A 29 8.20 12.57 -29.69
CA SER A 29 8.46 12.18 -31.08
C SER A 29 9.36 10.95 -31.15
N ASP A 30 10.48 10.99 -30.46
CA ASP A 30 11.51 9.94 -30.49
C ASP A 30 10.99 8.67 -29.83
N THR A 31 10.29 8.83 -28.71
CA THR A 31 9.64 7.72 -28.00
C THR A 31 8.55 7.07 -28.85
N SER A 32 7.74 7.86 -29.56
CA SER A 32 6.68 7.36 -30.44
C SER A 32 7.24 6.61 -31.64
N ALA A 33 8.35 7.10 -32.22
CA ALA A 33 9.07 6.43 -33.30
C ALA A 33 9.68 5.10 -32.83
N MET A 34 10.27 5.08 -31.63
CA MET A 34 10.82 3.89 -31.01
C MET A 34 9.71 2.85 -30.76
N ILE A 35 8.57 3.24 -30.19
CA ILE A 35 7.42 2.35 -29.95
C ILE A 35 6.85 1.81 -31.27
N ALA A 36 6.72 2.67 -32.29
CA ALA A 36 6.28 2.28 -33.62
C ALA A 36 7.21 1.24 -34.25
N SER A 37 8.54 1.39 -34.06
CA SER A 37 9.53 0.43 -34.56
C SER A 37 9.40 -0.96 -33.92
N SER A 38 8.83 -1.05 -32.72
CA SER A 38 8.55 -2.32 -32.03
C SER A 38 7.19 -2.94 -32.38
N GLY A 39 6.44 -2.34 -33.32
CA GLY A 39 5.14 -2.82 -33.78
C GLY A 39 3.96 -2.41 -32.90
N LEU A 40 4.16 -1.46 -31.98
CA LEU A 40 3.12 -0.91 -31.11
C LEU A 40 2.62 0.45 -31.62
N PRO A 41 1.38 0.86 -31.33
CA PRO A 41 0.88 2.19 -31.70
C PRO A 41 1.71 3.31 -31.04
N GLY A 42 2.30 4.21 -31.85
CA GLY A 42 3.12 5.32 -31.36
C GLY A 42 2.39 6.28 -30.39
N GLY A 43 1.06 6.30 -30.42
CA GLY A 43 0.23 7.06 -29.48
C GLY A 43 0.35 6.61 -28.01
N LEU A 44 0.98 5.46 -27.75
CA LEU A 44 1.26 4.98 -26.40
C LEU A 44 2.40 5.71 -25.69
N ALA A 45 3.19 6.54 -26.41
CA ALA A 45 4.31 7.26 -25.83
C ALA A 45 3.91 8.15 -24.64
N ILE A 46 2.82 8.92 -24.78
CA ILE A 46 2.34 9.83 -23.74
C ILE A 46 1.80 9.06 -22.53
N PRO A 47 0.87 8.08 -22.69
CA PRO A 47 0.40 7.27 -21.58
C PRO A 47 1.52 6.54 -20.82
N VAL A 48 2.50 5.99 -21.54
CA VAL A 48 3.62 5.27 -20.94
C VAL A 48 4.54 6.21 -20.15
N GLY A 49 4.91 7.37 -20.72
CA GLY A 49 5.71 8.36 -20.03
C GLY A 49 5.03 8.90 -18.77
N LEU A 50 3.73 9.18 -18.86
CA LEU A 50 2.94 9.65 -17.72
C LEU A 50 2.80 8.56 -16.65
N PHE A 51 2.58 7.31 -17.05
CA PHE A 51 2.50 6.17 -16.15
C PHE A 51 3.81 5.97 -15.38
N GLU A 52 4.98 6.00 -16.05
CA GLU A 52 6.28 5.90 -15.39
C GLU A 52 6.52 7.02 -14.40
N LEU A 53 6.18 8.25 -14.78
CA LEU A 53 6.35 9.42 -13.94
C LEU A 53 5.49 9.31 -12.67
N ILE A 54 4.19 9.02 -12.83
CA ILE A 54 3.25 8.88 -11.71
C ILE A 54 3.69 7.72 -10.80
N ALA A 55 4.02 6.56 -11.38
CA ALA A 55 4.45 5.40 -10.62
C ALA A 55 5.75 5.68 -9.85
N GLY A 56 6.73 6.34 -10.48
CA GLY A 56 7.98 6.76 -9.83
C GLY A 56 7.73 7.70 -8.65
N VAL A 57 6.87 8.72 -8.83
CA VAL A 57 6.50 9.65 -7.75
C VAL A 57 5.75 8.93 -6.62
N CYS A 58 4.81 8.05 -6.94
CA CYS A 58 4.08 7.27 -5.93
C CYS A 58 5.03 6.37 -5.12
N ILE A 59 6.01 5.72 -5.77
CA ILE A 59 7.03 4.94 -5.08
C ILE A 59 7.90 5.84 -4.19
N ALA A 60 8.35 7.01 -4.69
CA ALA A 60 9.14 7.95 -3.89
C ALA A 60 8.40 8.40 -2.62
N LEU A 61 7.14 8.81 -2.77
CA LEU A 61 6.27 9.28 -1.68
C LEU A 61 5.80 8.13 -0.76
N GLY A 62 5.93 6.88 -1.18
CA GLY A 62 5.49 5.74 -0.39
C GLY A 62 3.98 5.48 -0.45
N ILE A 63 3.31 5.92 -1.52
CA ILE A 63 1.88 5.74 -1.74
C ILE A 63 1.67 4.47 -2.56
N ALA A 64 0.93 3.48 -2.04
CA ALA A 64 0.61 2.24 -2.75
C ALA A 64 1.82 1.54 -3.39
N VAL A 65 2.99 1.60 -2.72
CA VAL A 65 4.28 1.14 -3.27
C VAL A 65 4.18 -0.28 -3.82
N ARG A 66 3.46 -1.17 -3.14
CA ARG A 66 3.28 -2.55 -3.57
C ARG A 66 2.58 -2.67 -4.94
N LEU A 67 1.56 -1.86 -5.18
CA LEU A 67 0.83 -1.85 -6.46
C LEU A 67 1.72 -1.29 -7.58
N TRP A 68 2.37 -0.15 -7.33
CA TRP A 68 3.22 0.48 -8.33
C TRP A 68 4.48 -0.32 -8.63
N SER A 69 5.06 -1.00 -7.63
CA SER A 69 6.22 -1.87 -7.84
C SER A 69 5.93 -3.06 -8.72
N ILE A 70 4.78 -3.73 -8.55
CA ILE A 70 4.44 -4.89 -9.40
C ILE A 70 4.06 -4.46 -10.83
N LEU A 71 3.35 -3.34 -10.98
CA LEU A 71 3.01 -2.81 -12.30
C LEU A 71 4.26 -2.36 -13.06
N LEU A 72 5.18 -1.64 -12.40
CA LEU A 72 6.46 -1.26 -13.00
C LEU A 72 7.35 -2.47 -13.30
N ALA A 73 7.37 -3.49 -12.43
CA ALA A 73 8.15 -4.69 -12.70
C ALA A 73 7.64 -5.41 -13.97
N GLY A 74 6.32 -5.57 -14.10
CA GLY A 74 5.72 -6.13 -15.32
C GLY A 74 6.00 -5.28 -16.55
N PHE A 75 5.92 -3.95 -16.42
CA PHE A 75 6.25 -3.01 -17.49
C PHE A 75 7.71 -3.13 -17.94
N VAL A 76 8.67 -3.19 -17.01
CA VAL A 76 10.09 -3.33 -17.32
C VAL A 76 10.39 -4.68 -17.97
N VAL A 77 9.72 -5.75 -17.56
CA VAL A 77 9.85 -7.05 -18.23
C VAL A 77 9.30 -6.97 -19.66
N ALA A 78 8.16 -6.32 -19.86
CA ALA A 78 7.61 -6.11 -21.20
C ALA A 78 8.58 -5.30 -22.08
N THR A 79 9.19 -4.21 -21.58
CA THR A 79 10.14 -3.43 -22.38
C THR A 79 11.39 -4.23 -22.75
N ILE A 80 11.87 -5.13 -21.90
CA ILE A 80 12.95 -6.06 -22.26
C ILE A 80 12.52 -6.95 -23.44
N LEU A 81 11.34 -7.58 -23.37
CA LEU A 81 10.85 -8.50 -24.40
C LEU A 81 10.54 -7.83 -25.75
N PHE A 82 10.09 -6.58 -25.74
CA PHE A 82 9.74 -5.83 -26.95
C PHE A 82 10.93 -5.12 -27.59
N PHE A 83 11.85 -4.57 -26.80
CA PHE A 83 12.92 -3.69 -27.30
C PHE A 83 14.32 -4.32 -27.30
N HIS A 84 14.54 -5.44 -26.62
CA HIS A 84 15.87 -6.07 -26.51
C HIS A 84 15.85 -7.50 -27.06
N ARG A 85 15.35 -7.69 -28.30
CA ARG A 85 15.32 -9.00 -28.96
C ARG A 85 16.66 -9.39 -29.60
N GLU A 86 17.54 -8.44 -29.86
CA GLU A 86 18.84 -8.69 -30.47
C GLU A 86 19.91 -8.80 -29.37
N PHE A 87 19.94 -9.95 -28.70
CA PHE A 87 21.00 -10.29 -27.73
C PHE A 87 22.40 -10.40 -28.35
N THR A 88 22.49 -10.30 -29.68
CA THR A 88 23.74 -10.32 -30.44
C THR A 88 24.51 -9.00 -30.34
N ASP A 89 23.85 -7.88 -30.00
CA ASP A 89 24.51 -6.61 -29.70
C ASP A 89 24.84 -6.52 -28.19
N PRO A 90 26.13 -6.42 -27.81
CA PRO A 90 26.54 -6.25 -26.42
C PRO A 90 25.87 -5.08 -25.70
N MET A 91 25.54 -4.01 -26.43
CA MET A 91 24.89 -2.82 -25.85
C MET A 91 23.45 -3.12 -25.44
N GLN A 92 22.68 -3.83 -26.27
CA GLN A 92 21.32 -4.25 -25.95
C GLN A 92 21.31 -5.27 -24.82
N ALA A 93 22.22 -6.26 -24.83
CA ALA A 93 22.32 -7.24 -23.76
C ALA A 93 22.59 -6.57 -22.39
N MET A 94 23.45 -5.55 -22.35
CA MET A 94 23.74 -4.79 -21.13
C MET A 94 22.55 -3.95 -20.66
N ALA A 95 21.82 -3.32 -21.60
CA ALA A 95 20.60 -2.57 -21.27
C ALA A 95 19.49 -3.50 -20.74
N ALA A 96 19.33 -4.68 -21.33
CA ALA A 96 18.41 -5.71 -20.85
C ALA A 96 18.77 -6.18 -19.43
N MET A 97 20.05 -6.44 -19.15
CA MET A 97 20.53 -6.80 -17.81
C MET A 97 20.25 -5.70 -16.78
N LYS A 98 20.47 -4.43 -17.13
CA LYS A 98 20.14 -3.28 -16.27
C LYS A 98 18.65 -3.23 -15.95
N ASN A 99 17.79 -3.37 -16.96
CA ASN A 99 16.35 -3.41 -16.78
C ASN A 99 15.92 -4.62 -15.94
N LEU A 100 16.55 -5.78 -16.11
CA LEU A 100 16.28 -6.98 -15.31
C LEU A 100 16.65 -6.75 -13.83
N ALA A 101 17.78 -6.10 -13.55
CA ALA A 101 18.16 -5.72 -12.19
C ALA A 101 17.17 -4.73 -11.57
N ILE A 102 16.67 -3.76 -12.33
CA ILE A 102 15.63 -2.82 -11.88
C ILE A 102 14.33 -3.56 -11.55
N ALA A 103 13.89 -4.50 -12.41
CA ALA A 103 12.73 -5.34 -12.15
C ALA A 103 12.92 -6.18 -10.87
N GLY A 104 14.11 -6.74 -10.66
CA GLY A 104 14.46 -7.43 -9.40
C GLY A 104 14.38 -6.51 -8.18
N GLY A 105 14.89 -5.28 -8.28
CA GLY A 105 14.78 -4.27 -7.23
C GLY A 105 13.33 -3.89 -6.89
N LEU A 106 12.47 -3.79 -7.90
CA LEU A 106 11.03 -3.56 -7.74
C LEU A 106 10.31 -4.75 -7.09
N LEU A 107 10.68 -5.98 -7.44
CA LEU A 107 10.14 -7.19 -6.80
C LEU A 107 10.59 -7.30 -5.34
N CYS A 108 11.84 -6.95 -5.03
CA CYS A 108 12.29 -6.80 -3.65
C CYS A 108 11.44 -5.75 -2.91
N LEU A 109 11.20 -4.59 -3.53
CA LEU A 109 10.38 -3.53 -2.93
C LEU A 109 8.92 -3.97 -2.71
N PHE A 110 8.37 -4.78 -3.61
CA PHE A 110 7.08 -5.45 -3.43
C PHE A 110 7.07 -6.37 -2.20
N GLY A 111 8.13 -7.16 -2.01
CA GLY A 111 8.29 -8.04 -0.83
C GLY A 111 8.48 -7.27 0.49
N TYR A 112 9.19 -6.14 0.45
CA TYR A 112 9.50 -5.30 1.63
C TYR A 112 8.42 -4.25 1.97
N GLY A 113 7.25 -4.27 1.33
CA GLY A 113 6.15 -3.31 1.55
C GLY A 113 5.62 -3.17 2.98
N HIS A 114 6.10 -3.99 3.94
CA HIS A 114 5.81 -3.91 5.37
C HIS A 114 6.60 -2.82 6.14
N THR A 115 7.41 -2.01 5.47
CA THR A 115 8.16 -0.95 6.17
C THR A 115 7.20 0.11 6.72
N ARG A 116 7.18 0.18 8.06
CA ARG A 116 6.37 0.99 9.01
C ARG A 116 6.04 2.46 8.64
N TRP A 117 6.64 3.01 7.58
CA TRP A 117 6.50 4.40 7.13
C TRP A 117 5.73 4.56 5.81
N SER A 118 5.27 3.45 5.20
CA SER A 118 4.31 3.56 4.09
C SER A 118 2.98 4.12 4.63
N TYR A 119 2.38 5.07 3.91
CA TYR A 119 1.07 5.63 4.26
C TYR A 119 0.03 4.51 4.48
N ASP A 120 0.12 3.43 3.71
CA ASP A 120 -0.72 2.25 3.85
C ASP A 120 -0.52 1.51 5.17
N ALA A 121 0.73 1.42 5.66
CA ALA A 121 1.04 0.80 6.95
C ALA A 121 0.52 1.64 8.12
N LEU A 122 0.57 2.97 8.01
CA LEU A 122 -0.01 3.88 8.98
C LEU A 122 -1.55 3.79 8.99
N ARG A 123 -2.16 3.65 7.81
CA ARG A 123 -3.61 3.46 7.65
C ARG A 123 -4.09 2.12 8.22
N GLN A 124 -3.32 1.05 8.05
CA GLN A 124 -3.62 -0.26 8.65
C GLN A 124 -3.56 -0.19 10.17
N ARG A 125 -2.50 0.38 10.76
CA ARG A 125 -2.40 0.57 12.22
C ARG A 125 -3.60 1.30 12.81
N ARG A 126 -4.03 2.39 12.17
CA ARG A 126 -5.18 3.17 12.62
C ARG A 126 -6.49 2.35 12.55
N ARG A 127 -6.64 1.48 11.54
CA ARG A 127 -7.81 0.57 11.44
C ARG A 127 -7.79 -0.48 12.55
N ASP A 128 -6.63 -1.03 12.85
CA ASP A 128 -6.47 -2.06 13.88
C ASP A 128 -6.75 -1.47 15.28
N GLU A 129 -6.25 -0.26 15.56
CA GLU A 129 -6.54 0.49 16.79
C GLU A 129 -8.04 0.78 16.96
N LEU A 130 -8.73 1.18 15.87
CA LEU A 130 -10.18 1.40 15.92
C LEU A 130 -10.95 0.09 16.12
N ALA A 131 -10.45 -1.03 15.57
CA ALA A 131 -11.07 -2.33 15.75
C ALA A 131 -10.96 -2.83 17.20
N THR A 132 -9.79 -2.63 17.85
CA THR A 132 -9.62 -2.97 19.27
C THR A 132 -10.48 -2.09 20.18
N HIS A 133 -10.56 -0.78 19.92
CA HIS A 133 -11.43 0.12 20.67
C HIS A 133 -12.91 -0.24 20.53
N ARG A 134 -13.37 -0.56 19.32
CA ARG A 134 -14.76 -1.03 19.12
C ARG A 134 -15.03 -2.35 19.82
N ALA A 135 -14.09 -3.30 19.77
CA ALA A 135 -14.20 -4.56 20.49
C ALA A 135 -14.31 -4.34 22.02
N GLN A 136 -13.50 -3.42 22.58
CA GLN A 136 -13.59 -3.04 23.98
C GLN A 136 -14.93 -2.41 24.33
N GLN A 137 -15.42 -1.47 23.52
CA GLN A 137 -16.72 -0.84 23.72
C GLN A 137 -17.86 -1.88 23.74
N HIS A 138 -17.86 -2.84 22.82
CA HIS A 138 -18.85 -3.90 22.78
C HIS A 138 -18.80 -4.82 24.01
N ALA A 139 -17.59 -5.11 24.53
CA ALA A 139 -17.43 -5.90 25.76
C ALA A 139 -17.99 -5.15 26.98
N THR A 140 -17.64 -3.88 27.14
CA THR A 140 -18.16 -3.03 28.23
C THR A 140 -19.68 -2.88 28.17
N ASP A 141 -20.24 -2.69 26.97
CA ASP A 141 -21.69 -2.59 26.78
C ASP A 141 -22.42 -3.90 27.14
N ALA A 142 -21.80 -5.05 26.87
CA ALA A 142 -22.32 -6.36 27.23
C ALA A 142 -22.28 -6.58 28.75
N GLU A 143 -21.18 -6.22 29.42
CA GLU A 143 -21.06 -6.27 30.88
C GLU A 143 -22.11 -5.40 31.57
N LEU A 144 -22.31 -4.16 31.09
CA LEU A 144 -23.34 -3.26 31.62
C LEU A 144 -24.76 -3.83 31.45
N ARG A 145 -25.04 -4.54 30.35
CA ARG A 145 -26.33 -5.21 30.16
C ARG A 145 -26.49 -6.41 31.08
N ALA A 146 -25.45 -7.22 31.27
CA ALA A 146 -25.45 -8.34 32.20
C ALA A 146 -25.66 -7.87 33.64
N ALA A 147 -24.90 -6.87 34.09
CA ALA A 147 -25.05 -6.29 35.43
C ALA A 147 -26.44 -5.69 35.67
N ARG A 148 -27.03 -5.03 34.67
CA ARG A 148 -28.42 -4.54 34.75
C ARG A 148 -29.44 -5.67 34.78
N ALA A 149 -29.19 -6.77 34.08
CA ALA A 149 -30.07 -7.94 34.10
C ALA A 149 -30.00 -8.67 35.46
N GLU A 150 -28.79 -8.84 36.00
CA GLU A 150 -28.56 -9.42 37.34
C GLU A 150 -29.17 -8.55 38.44
N GLY A 151 -28.90 -7.25 38.44
CA GLY A 151 -29.50 -6.34 39.42
C GLY A 151 -31.03 -6.28 39.33
N ARG A 152 -31.60 -6.45 38.12
CA ARG A 152 -33.06 -6.56 37.94
C ARG A 152 -33.59 -7.91 38.44
N ALA A 153 -32.83 -9.00 38.30
CA ALA A 153 -33.21 -10.31 38.81
C ALA A 153 -33.16 -10.36 40.35
N GLU A 154 -32.13 -9.79 40.98
CA GLU A 154 -32.03 -9.68 42.44
C GLU A 154 -33.17 -8.85 43.04
N ALA A 155 -33.52 -7.71 42.43
CA ALA A 155 -34.61 -6.86 42.88
C ALA A 155 -36.00 -7.54 42.79
N VAL A 156 -36.15 -8.53 41.90
CA VAL A 156 -37.39 -9.33 41.78
C VAL A 156 -37.39 -10.52 42.76
N GLY A 157 -36.21 -11.06 43.11
CA GLY A 157 -36.05 -12.21 43.99
C GLY A 157 -36.01 -11.89 45.49
N THR A 158 -35.73 -10.66 45.89
CA THR A 158 -35.75 -10.26 47.30
C THR A 158 -37.18 -9.96 47.75
N PRO A 159 -37.78 -10.74 48.68
CA PRO A 159 -39.05 -10.36 49.26
C PRO A 159 -38.81 -9.08 50.06
N VAL A 160 -39.42 -7.98 49.62
CA VAL A 160 -39.41 -6.73 50.38
C VAL A 160 -40.18 -6.99 51.67
N VAL A 161 -39.45 -7.31 52.74
CA VAL A 161 -40.01 -7.38 54.09
C VAL A 161 -40.27 -5.93 54.50
N VAL A 162 -41.44 -5.42 54.13
CA VAL A 162 -41.97 -4.18 54.68
C VAL A 162 -42.27 -4.48 56.14
N GLU A 163 -41.33 -4.17 57.03
CA GLU A 163 -41.57 -4.15 58.46
C GLU A 163 -42.60 -3.06 58.73
N LYS A 164 -43.90 -3.44 58.72
CA LYS A 164 -44.99 -2.56 59.11
C LYS A 164 -44.82 -2.27 60.61
N ARG A 165 -44.16 -1.17 60.94
CA ARG A 165 -44.15 -0.67 62.31
C ARG A 165 -45.59 -0.33 62.69
N PRO A 166 -46.14 -0.92 63.76
CA PRO A 166 -47.50 -0.61 64.20
C PRO A 166 -47.58 0.86 64.63
N PHE A 167 -48.63 1.54 64.17
CA PHE A 167 -48.80 2.99 64.28
C PHE A 167 -48.89 3.53 65.73
N TRP A 168 -48.93 2.66 66.73
CA TRP A 168 -49.04 3.00 68.15
C TRP A 168 -47.70 3.08 68.89
N ARG A 169 -46.56 2.84 68.24
CA ARG A 169 -45.23 3.02 68.85
C ARG A 169 -44.52 4.26 68.28
N ARG A 170 -44.76 5.40 68.93
CA ARG A 170 -43.80 6.49 69.12
C ARG A 170 -43.54 6.64 70.61
#